data_AF-A0A965YUG1-F1
#
_entry.id   AF-A0A965YUG1-F1
#
_cell.length_a   1.000
_cell.length_b   1.000
_cell.length_c   1.000
_cell.angle_alpha   90.00
_cell.angle_beta   90.00
_cell.angle_gamma   90.00
#
_symmetry.space_group_name_H-M   'P 1'
#
loop_
_entity.id
_entity.type
_entity.pdbx_description
1 polymer ?
#
loop_
_entity_poly.entity_id
_entity_poly.type
_entity_poly.pdbx_seq_one_letter_code
_entity_poly.pdbx_strand_id
1 'polypeptide(L)' 'MNKITISLGGKDFDIKLEGDFALKFEADFKEQFKGKSTIDPKELLFAYVEKCYDNFLLESEIKHVLTKIEEV' A
#
# COMPACT_ATOMS: atom_id res chain seq x y z
N MET A 1 18.71 2.61 3.37
CA MET A 1 17.81 1.47 3.63
C MET A 1 17.04 1.77 4.90
N ASN A 2 15.73 1.98 4.79
CA ASN A 2 14.86 2.21 5.95
C ASN A 2 14.27 0.86 6.37
N LYS A 3 14.35 0.58 7.66
CA LYS A 3 13.77 -0.60 8.28
C LYS A 3 12.44 -0.19 8.89
N ILE A 4 11.35 -0.83 8.47
CA ILE A 4 10.02 -0.62 9.03
C ILE A 4 9.62 -1.89 9.77
N THR A 5 9.27 -1.74 11.04
CA THR A 5 8.78 -2.84 11.87
C THR A 5 7.26 -2.77 11.94
N ILE A 6 6.60 -3.85 11.55
CA ILE A 6 5.14 -3.98 11.56
C ILE A 6 4.76 -5.07 12.56
N SER A 7 3.96 -4.71 13.57
CA SER A 7 3.38 -5.70 14.48
C SER A 7 2.03 -6.18 13.95
N LEU A 8 1.95 -7.46 13.59
CA LEU A 8 0.75 -8.11 13.06
C LEU A 8 0.37 -9.29 13.94
N GLY A 9 -0.84 -9.27 14.51
CA GLY A 9 -1.33 -10.35 15.38
C GLY A 9 -0.41 -10.67 16.56
N GLY A 10 0.28 -9.65 17.10
CA GLY A 10 1.24 -9.81 18.20
C GLY A 10 2.62 -10.35 17.81
N LYS A 11 2.93 -10.43 16.50
CA LYS A 11 4.27 -10.75 16.00
C LYS A 11 4.85 -9.56 15.23
N ASP A 12 6.13 -9.31 15.43
CA ASP A 12 6.83 -8.23 14.74
C ASP A 12 7.49 -8.75 13.47
N PHE A 13 7.33 -7.98 12.39
CA PHE A 13 7.91 -8.26 11.08
C PHE A 13 8.75 -7.08 10.65
N ASP A 14 10.00 -7.35 10.32
CA ASP A 14 10.94 -6.34 9.85
C ASP A 14 11.00 -6.35 8.33
N ILE A 15 10.58 -5.24 7.71
CA ILE A 15 10.63 -5.04 6.26
C ILE A 15 11.71 -4.02 5.95
N LYS A 16 12.60 -4.36 5.01
CA LYS A 16 13.64 -3.46 4.52
C LYS A 16 13.18 -2.83 3.21
N LEU A 17 13.00 -1.52 3.21
CA LEU A 17 12.63 -0.73 2.04
C LEU A 17 13.70 0.33 1.76
N GLU A 18 13.77 0.81 0.52
CA GLU A 18 14.77 1.78 0.10
C GLU A 18 14.16 2.93 -0.69
N GLY A 19 14.88 4.06 -0.71
CA GLY A 19 14.52 5.25 -1.45
C GLY A 19 13.21 5.92 -1.00
N ASP A 20 12.67 6.76 -1.87
CA ASP A 20 11.45 7.54 -1.64
C ASP A 20 10.23 6.64 -1.38
N PHE A 21 10.25 5.42 -1.90
CA PHE A 21 9.21 4.43 -1.63
C PHE A 21 9.09 4.09 -0.15
N ALA A 22 10.21 3.99 0.57
CA ALA A 22 10.17 3.68 2.00
C ALA A 22 9.45 4.77 2.81
N LEU A 23 9.72 6.04 2.49
CA LEU A 23 9.09 7.19 3.13
C LEU A 23 7.59 7.26 2.83
N LYS A 24 7.23 7.06 1.55
CA LYS A 24 5.84 7.04 1.12
C LYS A 24 5.06 5.89 1.76
N PHE A 25 5.62 4.68 1.75
CA PHE A 25 5.00 3.51 2.36
C PHE A 25 4.77 3.71 3.86
N GLU A 26 5.75 4.24 4.60
CA GLU A 26 5.58 4.48 6.05
C GLU A 26 4.45 5.47 6.34
N ALA A 27 4.34 6.55 5.56
CA ALA A 27 3.27 7.52 5.68
C ALA A 27 1.89 6.90 5.38
N ASP A 28 1.77 6.22 4.24
CA ASP A 28 0.52 5.58 3.81
C ASP A 28 0.08 4.48 4.78
N PHE A 29 1.03 3.69 5.27
CA PHE A 29 0.77 2.62 6.23
C PHE A 29 0.26 3.19 7.57
N LYS A 30 0.89 4.26 8.07
CA LYS A 30 0.46 4.92 9.30
C LYS A 30 -0.94 5.52 9.16
N GLU A 31 -1.26 6.09 8.01
CA GLU A 31 -2.59 6.62 7.69
C GLU A 31 -3.65 5.50 7.64
N GLN A 32 -3.41 4.44 6.86
CA GLN A 32 -4.33 3.31 6.69
C GLN A 32 -4.71 2.67 8.04
N PHE A 33 -3.73 2.47 8.92
CA PHE A 33 -3.93 1.82 10.21
C PHE A 33 -4.09 2.80 11.37
N LYS A 34 -4.29 4.10 11.09
CA LYS A 34 -4.55 5.15 12.09
C LYS A 34 -3.52 5.18 13.24
N GLY A 35 -2.26 4.86 12.93
CA GLY A 35 -1.17 4.82 13.90
C GLY A 35 -1.28 3.71 14.96
N LYS A 36 -2.07 2.66 14.74
CA LYS A 36 -2.12 1.50 15.64
C LYS A 36 -0.73 0.85 15.77
N SER A 37 -0.38 0.45 16.99
CA SER A 37 0.88 -0.26 17.26
C SER A 37 0.83 -1.72 16.83
N THR A 38 -0.33 -2.36 16.87
CA THR A 38 -0.53 -3.75 16.43
C THR A 38 -1.75 -3.81 15.52
N ILE A 39 -1.59 -4.48 14.39
CA ILE A 39 -2.61 -4.63 13.35
C ILE A 39 -3.21 -6.03 13.46
N ASP A 40 -4.54 -6.10 13.33
CA ASP A 40 -5.23 -7.37 13.25
C ASP A 40 -5.03 -7.99 11.84
N PRO A 41 -4.71 -9.29 11.72
CA PRO A 41 -4.57 -9.94 10.41
C PRO A 41 -5.77 -9.75 9.47
N LYS A 42 -6.99 -9.63 10.01
CA LYS A 42 -8.20 -9.35 9.24
C LYS A 42 -8.20 -7.93 8.67
N GLU A 43 -7.72 -6.95 9.43
CA GLU A 43 -7.59 -5.57 8.96
C GLU A 43 -6.57 -5.48 7.82
N LEU A 44 -5.44 -6.19 7.95
CA LEU A 44 -4.44 -6.26 6.89
C LEU A 44 -4.98 -6.96 5.63
N LEU A 45 -5.77 -8.03 5.79
CA LEU A 45 -6.40 -8.72 4.66
C LEU A 45 -7.36 -7.79 3.91
N PHE A 46 -8.19 -7.03 4.61
CA PHE A 46 -9.09 -6.07 3.95
C PHE A 46 -8.32 -4.94 3.25
N ALA A 47 -7.29 -4.39 3.90
CA ALA A 47 -6.43 -3.38 3.28
C ALA A 47 -5.74 -3.91 2.00
N TYR A 48 -5.36 -5.19 1.98
CA TYR A 48 -4.83 -5.83 0.78
C TYR A 48 -5.87 -5.91 -0.35
N VAL A 49 -7.11 -6.32 -0.04
CA VAL A 49 -8.19 -6.40 -1.03
C VAL A 49 -8.53 -5.01 -1.59
N GLU A 50 -8.61 -4.00 -0.74
CA GLU A 50 -8.82 -2.60 -1.13
C GLU A 50 -7.72 -2.13 -2.07
N LYS A 51 -6.45 -2.34 -1.72
CA LYS A 51 -5.31 -2.01 -2.57
C LYS A 51 -5.35 -2.73 -3.93
N CYS A 52 -5.77 -3.99 -3.97
CA CYS A 52 -5.95 -4.71 -5.23
C CYS A 52 -7.04 -4.08 -6.11
N TYR A 53 -8.14 -3.64 -5.51
CA TYR A 53 -9.22 -2.96 -6.22
C TYR A 53 -8.77 -1.60 -6.75
N ASP A 54 -8.07 -0.80 -5.95
CA ASP A 54 -7.53 0.50 -6.37
C ASP A 54 -6.55 0.35 -7.54
N ASN A 55 -5.67 -0.65 -7.47
CA ASN A 55 -4.76 -0.95 -8.57
C ASN A 55 -5.51 -1.33 -9.86
N PHE A 56 -6.58 -2.13 -9.75
CA PHE A 56 -7.41 -2.49 -10.90
C PHE A 56 -8.05 -1.25 -11.54
N LEU A 57 -8.58 -0.32 -10.73
CA LEU A 57 -9.14 0.93 -11.23
C LEU A 57 -8.08 1.79 -11.89
N LEU A 58 -6.92 1.98 -11.26
CA LEU A 58 -5.80 2.76 -11.81
C LEU A 58 -5.32 2.19 -13.14
N GLU A 59 -5.16 0.86 -13.25
CA GLU A 59 -4.78 0.23 -14.51
C GLU A 59 -5.83 0.45 -15.61
N SER A 60 -7.11 0.40 -15.26
CA SER A 60 -8.20 0.68 -16.19
C SER A 60 -8.19 2.12 -16.66
N GLU A 61 -7.98 3.09 -15.75
CA GLU A 61 -7.91 4.51 -16.07
C GLU A 61 -6.69 4.82 -16.95
N ILE A 62 -5.52 4.26 -16.64
CA ILE A 62 -4.31 4.40 -17.46
C ILE A 62 -4.56 3.90 -18.88
N LYS A 63 -5.16 2.72 -19.04
CA LYS A 63 -5.51 2.18 -20.37
C LYS A 63 -6.44 3.13 -21.12
N HIS A 64 -7.48 3.64 -20.45
CA HIS A 64 -8.42 4.58 -21.05
C HIS A 64 -7.75 5.89 -21.50
N VAL A 65 -6.85 6.44 -20.69
CA VAL A 65 -6.09 7.65 -21.03
C VAL A 65 -5.16 7.39 -22.20
N LEU A 66 -4.46 6.26 -22.24
CA LEU A 66 -3.57 5.89 -23.35
C LEU A 66 -4.33 5.75 -24.67
N THR A 67 -5.49 5.07 -24.69
CA THR A 67 -6.32 4.96 -25.89
C THR A 67 -6.72 6.33 -26.44
N LYS A 68 -7.11 7.27 -25.56
CA LYS A 68 -7.44 8.64 -25.99
C LYS A 68 -6.26 9.41 -26.58
N ILE A 69 -5.04 9.13 -26.12
CA ILE A 69 -3.83 9.76 -26.67
C ILE A 69 -3.52 9.20 -28.06
N GLU A 70 -3.73 7.90 -28.28
CA GLU A 70 -3.50 7.25 -29.58
C GLU A 70 -4.54 7.65 -30.65
N GLU A 71 -5.73 8.07 -30.23
CA GLU A 71 -6.81 8.55 -31.11
C GLU A 71 -6.66 10.02 -31.55
N VAL A 72 -5.65 10.75 -31.03
CA VAL A 72 -5.34 12.17 -31.35
C VAL A 72 -4.15 12.25 -32.30
#